data_AF-A0A7C6TGK8-F1
#
_entry.id   AF-A0A7C6TGK8-F1
#
_cell.length_a   1.000
_cell.length_b   1.000
_cell.length_c   1.000
_cell.angle_alpha   90.00
_cell.angle_beta   90.00
_cell.angle_gamma   90.00
#
_symmetry.space_group_name_H-M   'P 1'
#
loop_
_entity.id
_entity.type
_entity.pdbx_description
1 polymer ?
#
loop_
_entity_poly.entity_id
_entity_poly.type
_entity_poly.pdbx_seq_one_letter_code
_entity_poly.pdbx_strand_id
1 'polypeptide(L)'
;MCHWCSYGGADNAGTSHFEYPASSRGIRVMCSARMDQDFILEAFRRGAGMVLVSGCHPQDCHYISGQQVAAKRFDRIPRTLERLGINPERFRVEWISAAEGEKYARVITEMDAKLASMDKEALRQETAKAQPEIAKRLRRWAAVPGMAEMLEEEEVSV
;
A
#
# COMPACT_ATOMS: atom_id res chain seq x y z
N MET A 1 1.50 -6.32 -1.85
CA MET A 1 2.42 -7.31 -1.23
C MET A 1 3.22 -8.08 -2.29
N CYS A 2 4.50 -8.37 -2.00
CA CYS A 2 5.40 -9.18 -2.83
C CYS A 2 4.98 -10.66 -2.83
N HIS A 3 5.00 -11.32 -3.99
CA HIS A 3 4.59 -12.71 -4.16
C HIS A 3 5.42 -13.71 -3.35
N TRP A 4 6.75 -13.55 -3.34
CA TRP A 4 7.66 -14.60 -2.83
C TRP A 4 7.75 -14.71 -1.31
N CYS A 5 7.53 -13.61 -0.59
CA CYS A 5 7.69 -13.56 0.86
C CYS A 5 6.38 -13.14 1.52
N SER A 6 6.01 -11.87 1.43
CA SER A 6 4.86 -11.34 2.17
C SER A 6 3.51 -11.96 1.77
N TYR A 7 3.31 -12.34 0.50
CA TYR A 7 2.11 -13.06 0.10
C TYR A 7 2.10 -14.47 0.71
N GLY A 8 3.24 -15.16 0.71
CA GLY A 8 3.41 -16.42 1.44
C GLY A 8 3.20 -16.28 2.95
N GLY A 9 3.59 -15.16 3.55
CA GLY A 9 3.30 -14.86 4.96
C GLY A 9 1.79 -14.66 5.21
N ALA A 10 1.06 -14.05 4.27
CA ALA A 10 -0.40 -13.96 4.35
C ALA A 10 -1.06 -15.34 4.21
N ASP A 11 -0.60 -16.16 3.26
CA ASP A 11 -1.06 -17.55 3.10
C ASP A 11 -0.76 -18.38 4.36
N ASN A 12 0.45 -18.23 4.93
CA ASN A 12 0.85 -18.89 6.17
C ASN A 12 -0.07 -18.50 7.33
N ALA A 13 -0.44 -17.21 7.44
CA ALA A 13 -1.39 -16.77 8.45
C ALA A 13 -2.75 -17.46 8.33
N GLY A 14 -3.25 -17.64 7.10
CA GLY A 14 -4.47 -18.40 6.84
C GLY A 14 -4.33 -19.89 7.20
N THR A 15 -3.26 -20.55 6.77
CA THR A 15 -3.04 -21.98 7.06
C THR A 15 -2.77 -22.28 8.54
N SER A 16 -2.23 -21.30 9.27
CA SER A 16 -1.96 -21.39 10.71
C SER A 16 -3.14 -20.91 11.56
N HIS A 17 -4.25 -20.49 10.94
CA HIS A 17 -5.44 -19.99 11.64
C HIS A 17 -5.14 -18.82 12.58
N PHE A 18 -4.23 -17.92 12.20
CA PHE A 18 -4.06 -16.67 12.94
C PHE A 18 -5.21 -15.73 12.61
N GLU A 19 -5.97 -15.35 13.63
CA GLU A 19 -7.07 -14.40 13.50
C GLU A 19 -6.55 -12.97 13.32
N TYR A 20 -7.16 -12.23 12.40
CA TYR A 20 -6.91 -10.81 12.18
C TYR A 20 -8.13 -10.14 11.51
N PRO A 21 -8.28 -8.81 11.62
CA PRO A 21 -9.42 -8.09 11.03
C PRO A 21 -9.55 -8.24 9.51
N ALA A 22 -10.78 -8.37 9.03
CA ALA A 22 -11.11 -8.50 7.60
C ALA A 22 -11.08 -7.17 6.81
N SER A 23 -10.42 -6.13 7.33
CA SER A 23 -10.37 -4.79 6.73
C SER A 23 -9.34 -4.66 5.60
N SER A 24 -8.33 -5.53 5.57
CA SER A 24 -7.28 -5.48 4.54
C SER A 24 -7.74 -6.05 3.19
N ARG A 25 -7.25 -5.47 2.09
CA ARG A 25 -7.40 -5.97 0.72
C ARG A 25 -6.02 -6.01 0.06
N GLY A 26 -5.48 -7.21 -0.10
CA GLY A 26 -4.13 -7.41 -0.62
C GLY A 26 -4.09 -7.38 -2.15
N ILE A 27 -3.20 -6.56 -2.72
CA ILE A 27 -2.84 -6.62 -4.14
C ILE A 27 -1.50 -7.34 -4.29
N ARG A 28 -1.49 -8.41 -5.07
CA ARG A 28 -0.29 -9.21 -5.33
C ARG A 28 0.52 -8.63 -6.48
N VAL A 29 1.82 -8.50 -6.27
CA VAL A 29 2.81 -8.22 -7.32
C VAL A 29 4.02 -9.13 -7.14
N MET A 30 4.82 -9.32 -8.19
CA MET A 30 5.97 -10.22 -8.11
C MET A 30 7.04 -9.76 -7.12
N CYS A 31 7.30 -8.46 -7.03
CA CYS A 31 8.32 -7.88 -6.15
C CYS A 31 7.84 -6.58 -5.51
N SER A 32 8.32 -6.24 -4.32
CA SER A 32 8.13 -4.90 -3.74
C SER A 32 8.68 -3.79 -4.65
N ALA A 33 9.71 -4.06 -5.45
CA ALA A 33 10.24 -3.13 -6.46
C ALA A 33 9.18 -2.68 -7.48
N ARG A 34 8.18 -3.53 -7.76
CA ARG A 34 7.09 -3.23 -8.70
C ARG A 34 6.11 -2.19 -8.16
N MET A 35 6.02 -2.05 -6.84
CA MET A 35 5.16 -1.07 -6.18
C MET A 35 5.83 0.30 -6.30
N ASP A 36 5.43 1.06 -7.32
CA ASP A 36 5.79 2.46 -7.45
C ASP A 36 4.96 3.33 -6.49
N GLN A 37 5.45 4.54 -6.22
CA GLN A 37 4.79 5.57 -5.43
C GLN A 37 3.37 5.85 -5.93
N ASP A 38 3.14 5.78 -7.23
CA ASP A 38 1.83 6.06 -7.81
C ASP A 38 0.73 5.13 -7.29
N PHE A 39 1.02 3.83 -7.05
CA PHE A 39 0.00 2.93 -6.49
C PHE A 39 -0.39 3.33 -5.06
N ILE A 40 0.56 3.86 -4.30
CA ILE A 40 0.31 4.33 -2.93
C ILE A 40 -0.55 5.59 -2.98
N LEU A 41 -0.20 6.54 -3.86
CA LEU A 41 -0.95 7.77 -4.04
C LEU A 41 -2.36 7.49 -4.56
N GLU A 42 -2.51 6.57 -5.52
CA GLU A 42 -3.79 6.13 -6.05
C GLU A 42 -4.67 5.49 -4.98
N ALA A 43 -4.10 4.65 -4.11
CA ALA A 43 -4.83 4.07 -3.00
C ALA A 43 -5.43 5.17 -2.10
N PHE A 44 -4.66 6.22 -1.80
CA PHE A 44 -5.20 7.38 -1.09
C PHE A 44 -6.22 8.16 -1.93
N ARG A 45 -6.00 8.39 -3.23
CA ARG A 45 -6.97 9.05 -4.14
C ARG A 45 -8.33 8.34 -4.13
N ARG A 46 -8.33 7.00 -4.01
CA ARG A 46 -9.52 6.15 -3.91
C ARG A 46 -10.10 6.01 -2.50
N GLY A 47 -9.58 6.72 -1.51
CA GLY A 47 -10.15 6.73 -0.16
C GLY A 47 -9.61 5.67 0.79
N ALA A 48 -8.44 5.07 0.53
CA ALA A 48 -7.85 4.11 1.46
C ALA A 48 -7.59 4.76 2.84
N GLY A 49 -8.09 4.12 3.89
CA GLY A 49 -7.86 4.56 5.28
C GLY A 49 -6.37 4.51 5.65
N MET A 50 -5.71 3.40 5.35
CA MET A 50 -4.26 3.21 5.47
C MET A 50 -3.73 2.37 4.30
N VAL A 51 -2.44 2.48 4.02
CA VAL A 51 -1.75 1.73 2.97
C VAL A 51 -0.56 0.98 3.57
N LEU A 52 -0.55 -0.34 3.40
CA LEU A 52 0.57 -1.22 3.73
C LEU A 52 1.31 -1.62 2.45
N VAL A 53 2.61 -1.38 2.39
CA VAL A 53 3.49 -2.02 1.41
C VAL A 53 4.37 -3.04 2.12
N SER A 54 4.52 -4.21 1.50
CA SER A 54 5.24 -5.30 2.12
C SER A 54 6.05 -6.14 1.14
N GLY A 55 7.19 -6.64 1.61
CA GLY A 55 8.16 -7.37 0.80
C GLY A 55 8.95 -8.40 1.60
N CYS A 56 9.98 -8.97 0.96
CA CYS A 56 10.96 -9.82 1.63
C CYS A 56 11.81 -9.02 2.62
N HIS A 57 12.53 -9.72 3.49
CA HIS A 57 13.64 -9.10 4.23
C HIS A 57 14.78 -8.66 3.27
N PRO A 58 15.66 -7.74 3.70
CA PRO A 58 16.66 -7.14 2.80
C PRO A 58 17.60 -8.12 2.09
N GLN A 59 17.90 -9.25 2.73
CA GLN A 59 18.79 -10.30 2.22
C GLN A 59 18.03 -11.40 1.44
N ASP A 60 16.72 -11.48 1.59
CA ASP A 60 15.89 -12.59 1.10
C ASP A 60 15.16 -12.23 -0.20
N CYS A 61 15.56 -11.15 -0.86
CA CYS A 61 14.87 -10.73 -2.07
C CYS A 61 15.04 -11.79 -3.17
N HIS A 62 13.92 -12.35 -3.62
CA HIS A 62 13.91 -13.31 -4.74
C HIS A 62 14.54 -12.75 -6.02
N TYR A 63 14.44 -11.43 -6.22
CA TYR A 63 15.07 -10.72 -7.35
C TYR A 63 16.35 -9.99 -6.94
N ILE A 64 17.08 -10.52 -5.94
CA ILE A 64 18.39 -10.10 -5.45
C ILE A 64 18.39 -8.73 -4.77
N SER A 65 18.03 -7.66 -5.49
CA SER A 65 18.14 -6.27 -5.02
C SER A 65 16.82 -5.50 -5.03
N GLY A 66 15.74 -6.08 -5.56
CA GLY A 66 14.46 -5.38 -5.73
C GLY A 66 13.89 -4.82 -4.42
N GLN A 67 14.04 -5.55 -3.31
CA GLN A 67 13.62 -5.10 -1.99
C GLN A 67 14.33 -3.80 -1.58
N GLN A 68 15.64 -3.71 -1.80
CA GLN A 68 16.48 -2.60 -1.37
C GLN A 68 16.16 -1.33 -2.18
N VAL A 69 15.84 -1.51 -3.46
CA VAL A 69 15.33 -0.44 -4.33
C VAL A 69 13.98 0.05 -3.81
N ALA A 70 13.08 -0.86 -3.45
CA ALA A 70 11.76 -0.52 -2.90
C ALA A 70 11.87 0.22 -1.57
N ALA A 71 12.72 -0.24 -0.64
CA ALA A 71 12.95 0.39 0.66
C ALA A 71 13.35 1.87 0.51
N LYS A 72 14.37 2.16 -0.31
CA LYS A 72 14.81 3.54 -0.59
C LYS A 72 13.71 4.42 -1.19
N ARG A 73 12.79 3.83 -1.97
CA ARG A 73 11.63 4.54 -2.53
C ARG A 73 10.61 4.84 -1.43
N PHE A 74 10.28 3.84 -0.61
CA PHE A 74 9.26 3.94 0.43
C PHE A 74 9.66 4.88 1.57
N ASP A 75 10.94 5.01 1.87
CA ASP A 75 11.46 5.98 2.87
C ASP A 75 11.10 7.43 2.56
N ARG A 76 10.80 7.74 1.29
CA ARG A 76 10.43 9.10 0.83
C ARG A 76 8.92 9.36 0.88
N ILE A 77 8.11 8.33 1.07
CA ILE A 77 6.65 8.42 1.00
C ILE A 77 6.07 9.25 2.15
N PRO A 78 6.47 9.08 3.43
CA PRO A 78 5.91 9.88 4.53
C PRO A 78 6.01 11.39 4.28
N ARG A 79 7.20 11.87 3.86
CA ARG A 79 7.40 13.29 3.50
C ARG A 79 6.57 13.74 2.31
N THR A 80 6.25 12.84 1.39
CA THR A 80 5.35 13.16 0.27
C THR A 80 3.91 13.29 0.76
N LEU A 81 3.46 12.40 1.64
CA LEU A 81 2.12 12.45 2.23
C LEU A 81 1.92 13.72 3.06
N GLU A 82 2.89 14.08 3.89
CA GLU A 82 2.86 15.34 4.67
C GLU A 82 2.67 16.56 3.77
N ARG A 83 3.40 16.64 2.65
CA ARG A 83 3.26 17.75 1.69
C ARG A 83 1.90 17.79 0.98
N LEU A 84 1.24 16.65 0.88
CA LEU A 84 -0.10 16.52 0.32
C LEU A 84 -1.20 16.78 1.36
N GLY A 85 -0.84 16.99 2.64
CA GLY A 85 -1.79 17.14 3.73
C GLY A 85 -2.44 15.83 4.17
N ILE A 86 -1.80 14.68 3.89
CA ILE A 86 -2.22 13.36 4.34
C ILE A 86 -1.38 12.97 5.56
N ASN A 87 -2.02 12.48 6.62
CA ASN A 87 -1.31 12.00 7.79
C ASN A 87 -0.32 10.86 7.42
N PRO A 88 1.01 11.03 7.62
CA PRO A 88 2.01 10.03 7.25
C PRO A 88 1.89 8.71 8.02
N GLU A 89 1.26 8.70 9.20
CA GLU A 89 1.01 7.47 9.97
C GLU A 89 0.06 6.50 9.25
N ARG A 90 -0.65 6.96 8.22
CA ARG A 90 -1.52 6.12 7.37
C ARG A 90 -0.74 5.25 6.40
N PHE A 91 0.59 5.38 6.33
CA PHE A 91 1.45 4.55 5.48
C PHE A 91 2.42 3.73 6.31
N ARG A 92 2.50 2.43 6.03
CA ARG A 92 3.41 1.51 6.73
C ARG A 92 4.15 0.63 5.74
N VAL A 93 5.42 0.37 6.04
CA VAL A 93 6.28 -0.56 5.31
C VAL A 93 6.61 -1.72 6.23
N GLU A 94 6.42 -2.95 5.77
CA GLU A 94 6.78 -4.15 6.53
C GLU A 94 7.51 -5.19 5.68
N TRP A 95 8.54 -5.80 6.25
CA TRP A 95 9.29 -6.87 5.62
C TRP A 95 8.90 -8.20 6.27
N ILE A 96 8.18 -9.02 5.52
CA ILE A 96 7.49 -10.23 6.02
C ILE A 96 7.95 -11.41 5.16
N SER A 97 8.61 -12.38 5.78
CA SER A 97 9.01 -13.65 5.17
C SER A 97 7.80 -14.55 4.92
N ALA A 98 7.98 -15.60 4.12
CA ALA A 98 6.92 -16.58 3.87
C ALA A 98 6.52 -17.38 5.13
N ALA A 99 7.39 -17.47 6.14
CA ALA A 99 7.14 -18.20 7.38
C ALA A 99 6.64 -17.28 8.53
N GLU A 100 6.47 -15.99 8.27
CA GLU A 100 6.10 -14.99 9.28
C GLU A 100 4.58 -14.71 9.30
N GLY A 101 3.75 -15.76 9.32
CA GLY A 101 2.29 -15.62 9.35
C GLY A 101 1.76 -14.90 10.59
N GLU A 102 2.34 -15.19 11.76
CA GLU A 102 1.99 -14.51 13.02
C GLU A 102 2.25 -12.99 12.93
N LYS A 103 3.40 -12.62 12.34
CA LYS A 103 3.75 -11.21 12.11
C LYS A 103 2.79 -10.55 11.14
N TYR A 104 2.39 -11.24 10.07
CA TYR A 104 1.39 -10.71 9.14
C TYR A 104 0.08 -10.39 9.87
N ALA A 105 -0.47 -11.35 10.61
CA ALA A 105 -1.70 -11.17 11.38
C ALA A 105 -1.58 -10.03 12.41
N ARG A 106 -0.44 -9.94 13.11
CA ARG A 106 -0.14 -8.85 14.04
C ARG A 106 -0.11 -7.48 13.35
N VAL A 107 0.60 -7.35 12.23
CA VAL A 107 0.70 -6.09 11.47
C VAL A 107 -0.68 -5.60 11.02
N ILE A 108 -1.51 -6.50 10.48
CA ILE A 108 -2.87 -6.14 10.05
C ILE A 108 -3.71 -5.68 11.25
N THR A 109 -3.66 -6.40 12.36
CA THR A 109 -4.36 -6.04 13.61
C THR A 109 -3.91 -4.69 14.16
N GLU A 110 -2.59 -4.43 14.21
CA GLU A 110 -2.04 -3.15 14.65
C GLU A 110 -2.48 -1.98 13.76
N MET A 111 -2.49 -2.18 12.43
CA MET A 111 -2.95 -1.16 11.50
C MET A 111 -4.46 -0.91 11.60
N ASP A 112 -5.26 -1.95 11.78
CA ASP A 112 -6.70 -1.82 11.98
C ASP A 112 -7.02 -1.04 13.26
N ALA A 113 -6.35 -1.39 14.38
CA ALA A 113 -6.48 -0.68 15.64
C ALA A 113 -6.02 0.79 15.51
N LYS A 114 -4.92 1.04 14.79
CA LYS A 114 -4.44 2.40 14.53
C LYS A 114 -5.46 3.21 13.73
N LEU A 115 -6.03 2.66 12.66
CA LEU A 115 -7.10 3.30 11.88
C LEU A 115 -8.34 3.57 12.74
N ALA A 116 -8.72 2.63 13.61
CA ALA A 116 -9.86 2.79 14.52
C ALA A 116 -9.66 3.91 15.55
N SER A 117 -8.40 4.22 15.91
CA SER A 117 -8.07 5.32 16.83
C SER A 117 -8.13 6.72 16.18
N MET A 118 -8.22 6.80 14.85
CA MET A 118 -8.24 8.06 14.11
C MET A 118 -9.68 8.58 13.87
N ASP A 119 -9.85 9.90 13.77
CA ASP A 119 -11.11 10.51 13.36
C ASP A 119 -11.35 10.27 11.85
N LYS A 120 -12.33 9.41 11.55
CA LYS A 120 -12.71 9.04 10.18
C LYS A 120 -13.16 10.24 9.34
N GLU A 121 -13.77 11.25 9.95
CA GLU A 121 -14.22 12.42 9.20
C GLU A 121 -13.04 13.32 8.82
N ALA A 122 -12.11 13.54 9.75
CA ALA A 122 -10.84 14.20 9.45
C ALA A 122 -10.07 13.47 8.34
N LEU A 123 -9.98 12.14 8.38
CA LEU A 123 -9.30 11.35 7.34
C LEU A 123 -9.93 11.50 5.94
N ARG A 124 -11.26 11.56 5.88
CA ARG A 124 -11.99 11.82 4.62
C ARG A 124 -11.69 13.21 4.10
N GLN A 125 -11.68 14.22 4.97
CA GLN A 125 -11.38 15.61 4.60
C GLN A 125 -9.94 15.78 4.11
N GLU A 126 -8.96 15.18 4.78
CA GLU A 126 -7.56 15.13 4.31
C GLU A 126 -7.49 14.57 2.89
N THR A 127 -8.15 13.43 2.69
CA THR A 127 -8.13 12.72 1.41
C THR A 127 -8.78 13.53 0.30
N ALA A 128 -9.95 14.12 0.56
CA ALA A 128 -10.67 14.98 -0.39
C ALA A 128 -9.83 16.21 -0.79
N LYS A 129 -9.12 16.84 0.16
CA LYS A 129 -8.23 17.97 -0.11
C LYS A 129 -7.02 17.56 -0.97
N ALA A 130 -6.46 16.39 -0.73
CA ALA A 130 -5.29 15.89 -1.45
C ALA A 130 -5.62 15.35 -2.86
N GLN A 131 -6.86 14.90 -3.08
CA GLN A 131 -7.28 14.19 -4.29
C GLN A 131 -6.93 14.90 -5.62
N PRO A 132 -7.16 16.22 -5.79
CA PRO A 132 -6.85 16.90 -7.05
C PRO A 132 -5.35 16.99 -7.34
N GLU A 133 -4.53 17.17 -6.29
CA GLU A 133 -3.08 17.24 -6.42
C GLU A 133 -2.49 15.85 -6.70
N ILE A 134 -3.04 14.80 -6.09
CA ILE A 134 -2.68 13.42 -6.43
C ILE A 134 -3.01 13.11 -7.89
N ALA A 135 -4.22 13.46 -8.36
CA ALA A 135 -4.63 13.24 -9.74
C ALA A 135 -3.68 13.92 -10.75
N LYS A 136 -3.21 15.14 -10.45
CA LYS A 136 -2.18 15.82 -11.27
C LYS A 136 -0.86 15.04 -11.33
N ARG A 137 -0.43 14.44 -10.23
CA ARG A 137 0.81 13.64 -10.17
C ARG A 137 0.68 12.31 -10.92
N LEU A 138 -0.53 11.75 -10.97
CA LEU A 138 -0.84 10.52 -11.67
C LEU A 138 -1.10 10.70 -13.17
N ARG A 139 -1.00 11.93 -13.72
CA ARG A 139 -1.22 12.22 -15.15
C ARG A 139 -0.43 11.33 -16.11
N ARG A 140 0.75 10.83 -15.69
CA ARG A 140 1.54 9.90 -16.52
C ARG A 140 0.84 8.58 -16.81
N TRP A 141 -0.15 8.18 -16.01
CA TRP A 141 -0.96 6.98 -16.27
C TRP A 141 -1.83 7.12 -17.51
N ALA A 142 -2.23 8.34 -17.89
CA ALA A 142 -2.91 8.57 -19.16
C ALA A 142 -2.01 8.25 -20.39
N ALA A 143 -0.69 8.17 -20.20
CA ALA A 143 0.25 7.76 -21.25
C ALA A 143 0.58 6.25 -21.20
N VAL A 144 0.06 5.50 -20.22
CA VAL A 144 0.29 4.06 -20.08
C VAL A 144 -0.85 3.31 -20.78
N PRO A 145 -0.54 2.44 -21.77
CA PRO A 145 -1.56 1.63 -22.44
C PRO A 145 -2.37 0.80 -21.42
N GLY A 146 -3.69 0.77 -21.59
CA GLY A 146 -4.65 0.15 -20.65
C GLY A 146 -5.02 1.00 -19.44
N MET A 147 -4.10 1.82 -18.91
CA MET A 147 -4.47 2.77 -17.84
C MET A 147 -5.26 3.97 -18.38
N ALA A 148 -4.96 4.41 -19.61
CA ALA A 148 -5.73 5.47 -20.27
C ALA A 148 -7.21 5.09 -20.45
N GLU A 149 -7.46 3.89 -20.98
CA GLU A 149 -8.81 3.33 -21.16
C GLU A 149 -9.56 3.25 -19.83
N MET A 150 -8.91 2.73 -18.78
CA MET A 150 -9.52 2.66 -17.44
C MET A 150 -9.87 4.04 -16.85
N LEU A 151 -9.05 5.06 -17.10
CA LEU A 151 -9.31 6.42 -16.60
C LEU A 151 -10.46 7.08 -17.36
N GLU A 152 -10.57 6.85 -18.67
CA GLU A 152 -11.70 7.31 -19.47
C GLU A 152 -13.02 6.65 -19.02
N GLU A 153 -13.02 5.34 -18.77
CA GLU A 153 -14.17 4.63 -18.20
C GLU A 153 -14.57 5.21 -16.83
N GLU A 154 -13.59 5.54 -15.98
CA GLU A 154 -13.84 6.15 -14.67
C GLU A 154 -14.54 7.51 -14.82
N GLU A 155 -14.08 8.38 -15.72
CA GLU A 155 -14.71 9.70 -15.97
C GLU A 155 -16.15 9.59 -16.51
N VAL A 156 -16.46 8.56 -17.30
CA VAL A 156 -17.80 8.33 -17.84
C VAL A 156 -18.76 7.72 -16.81
N SER A 157 -18.22 7.05 -15.78
CA SER A 157 -18.99 6.35 -14.75
C SER A 157 -19.38 7.19 -13.52
N VAL A 158 -18.97 8.47 -13.46
CA VAL A 158 -19.22 9.42 -12.36
C VAL A 158 -20.36 10.37 -12.67
#